data_AF-A0A2T2TEM0-F1
#
_entry.id   AF-A0A2T2TEM0-F1
#
_cell.length_a   1.000
_cell.length_b   1.000
_cell.length_c   1.000
_cell.angle_alpha   90.00
_cell.angle_beta   90.00
_cell.angle_gamma   90.00
#
_symmetry.space_group_name_H-M   'P 1'
#
loop_
_entity.id
_entity.type
_entity.pdbx_description
1 polymer ?
#
loop_
_entity_poly.entity_id
_entity_poly.type
_entity_poly.pdbx_seq_one_letter_code
_entity_poly.pdbx_strand_id
1 'polypeptide(L)'
;MDSRKQTGFEKYAHTHPDADLILIEPECDDTSLFFSNIFSFKNRYDVCEHAYQATRRHLKVRTDELQPILERHGLSLRLDILEDETRTLYDAPFPEQNGVRQASGAGNTSASMTDVLNETDETLGRLDTLLDRLHTQVDDPAQHS
;
A
#
# COMPACT_ATOMS: atom_id res chain seq x y z
N MET A 1 20.17 4.44 15.44
CA MET A 1 18.90 3.75 15.71
C MET A 1 19.04 2.37 15.11
N ASP A 2 19.56 1.40 15.88
CA ASP A 2 19.54 0.00 15.43
C ASP A 2 18.07 -0.42 15.33
N SER A 3 17.66 -0.89 14.15
CA SER A 3 16.31 -1.36 13.91
C SER A 3 15.99 -2.50 14.91
N ARG A 4 14.86 -2.41 15.61
CA ARG A 4 14.32 -3.52 16.45
C ARG A 4 14.27 -4.86 15.71
N LYS A 5 14.25 -4.83 14.37
CA LYS A 5 14.35 -5.99 13.48
C LYS A 5 15.62 -6.82 13.75
N GLN A 6 16.78 -6.18 13.83
CA GLN A 6 18.06 -6.89 13.90
C GLN A 6 18.24 -7.63 15.24
N THR A 7 17.92 -6.95 16.34
CA THR A 7 17.94 -7.55 17.69
C THR A 7 16.85 -8.60 17.91
N GLY A 8 15.72 -8.49 17.21
CA GLY A 8 14.66 -9.51 17.24
C GLY A 8 15.06 -10.79 16.48
N PHE A 9 15.72 -10.64 15.33
CA PHE A 9 16.07 -11.76 14.45
C PHE A 9 17.28 -12.58 14.91
N GLU A 10 18.27 -11.97 15.56
CA GLU A 10 19.39 -12.72 16.18
C GLU A 10 18.87 -13.80 17.15
N LYS A 11 17.79 -13.51 17.88
CA LYS A 11 17.19 -14.47 18.80
C LYS A 11 16.52 -15.65 18.09
N TYR A 12 15.96 -15.44 16.89
CA TYR A 12 15.36 -16.52 16.10
C TYR A 12 16.41 -17.47 15.54
N ALA A 13 17.54 -16.93 15.07
CA ALA A 13 18.68 -17.75 14.64
C ALA A 13 19.19 -18.68 15.76
N HIS A 14 19.18 -18.21 17.00
CA HIS A 14 19.61 -19.01 18.16
C HIS A 14 18.57 -20.02 18.66
N THR A 15 17.27 -19.72 18.53
CA THR A 15 16.21 -20.58 19.07
C THR A 15 15.72 -21.62 18.07
N HIS A 16 15.87 -21.36 16.77
CA HIS A 16 15.42 -22.23 15.69
C HIS A 16 16.55 -22.37 14.65
N PRO A 17 17.64 -23.09 14.98
CA PRO A 17 18.82 -23.19 14.13
C PRO A 17 18.55 -23.88 12.78
N ASP A 18 17.50 -24.71 12.72
CA ASP A 18 17.09 -25.44 11.51
C ASP A 18 16.02 -24.69 10.70
N ALA A 19 15.61 -23.49 11.12
CA ALA A 19 14.63 -22.69 10.41
C ALA A 19 15.33 -21.67 9.49
N ASP A 20 14.93 -21.65 8.22
CA ASP A 20 15.32 -20.57 7.33
C ASP A 20 14.40 -19.36 7.52
N LEU A 21 14.98 -18.16 7.53
CA LEU A 21 14.27 -16.91 7.75
C LEU A 21 14.38 -16.00 6.53
N ILE A 22 13.23 -15.53 6.05
CA ILE A 22 13.14 -14.57 4.96
C ILE A 22 12.54 -13.27 5.50
N LEU A 23 13.26 -12.17 5.34
CA LEU A 23 12.81 -10.83 5.72
C LEU A 23 12.43 -10.04 4.46
N ILE A 24 11.23 -9.47 4.49
CA ILE A 24 10.70 -8.55 3.48
C ILE A 24 10.48 -7.22 4.19
N GLU A 25 11.21 -6.19 3.78
CA GLU A 25 11.09 -4.85 4.34
C GLU A 25 10.41 -3.93 3.32
N PRO A 26 9.48 -3.07 3.76
CA PRO A 26 8.96 -2.01 2.91
C PRO A 26 10.07 -0.98 2.62
N GLU A 27 10.06 -0.40 1.42
CA GLU A 27 10.95 0.70 1.07
C GLU A 27 10.51 1.97 1.83
N CYS A 28 11.45 2.64 2.51
CA CYS A 28 11.16 3.81 3.36
C CYS A 28 10.71 5.06 2.58
N ASP A 29 10.92 5.10 1.27
CA ASP A 29 10.65 6.31 0.46
C ASP A 29 9.17 6.46 0.10
N ASP A 30 8.34 5.55 0.58
CA ASP A 30 6.90 5.54 0.35
C ASP A 30 6.16 6.50 1.32
N THR A 31 6.66 7.74 1.36
CA THR A 31 6.11 8.86 2.12
C THR A 31 4.66 9.18 1.72
N SER A 32 4.24 8.77 0.54
CA SER A 32 2.84 8.81 0.10
C SER A 32 1.89 8.00 1.01
N LEU A 33 2.39 6.92 1.64
CA LEU A 33 1.61 6.08 2.55
C LEU A 33 1.42 6.70 3.95
N PHE A 34 2.32 7.60 4.36
CA PHE A 34 2.40 8.08 5.74
C PHE A 34 1.57 9.33 6.03
N PHE A 35 1.22 10.11 5.01
CA PHE A 35 0.36 11.30 5.16
C PHE A 35 -1.11 11.04 4.92
N SER A 36 -1.43 9.86 4.41
CA SER A 36 -2.77 9.59 3.91
C SER A 36 -3.64 8.96 5.01
N ASN A 37 -4.87 9.44 5.12
CA ASN A 37 -5.75 9.11 6.24
C ASN A 37 -6.04 7.59 6.30
N ILE A 38 -5.68 6.92 7.40
CA ILE A 38 -5.87 5.48 7.64
C ILE A 38 -7.33 5.03 7.48
N PHE A 39 -8.29 5.95 7.67
CA PHE A 39 -9.71 5.66 7.53
C PHE A 39 -10.23 5.73 6.09
N SER A 40 -9.45 6.29 5.16
CA SER A 40 -9.85 6.35 3.76
C SER A 40 -9.80 4.94 3.13
N PHE A 41 -10.86 4.55 2.42
CA PHE A 41 -10.89 3.30 1.66
C PHE A 41 -9.98 3.39 0.43
N LYS A 42 -9.97 4.53 -0.27
CA LYS A 42 -9.04 4.76 -1.37
C LYS A 42 -7.58 4.68 -0.92
N ASN A 43 -7.23 5.33 0.19
CA ASN A 43 -5.88 5.24 0.72
C ASN A 43 -5.48 3.80 1.08
N ARG A 44 -6.36 3.04 1.76
CA ARG A 44 -6.08 1.63 2.06
C ARG A 44 -5.90 0.78 0.80
N TYR A 45 -6.66 1.05 -0.25
CA TYR A 45 -6.50 0.40 -1.54
C TYR A 45 -5.13 0.69 -2.16
N ASP A 46 -4.76 1.97 -2.24
CA ASP A 46 -3.50 2.42 -2.84
C ASP A 46 -2.29 1.89 -2.05
N VAL A 47 -2.36 1.92 -0.71
CA VAL A 47 -1.32 1.37 0.19
C VAL A 47 -1.13 -0.13 -0.02
N CYS A 48 -2.22 -0.89 -0.05
CA CYS A 48 -2.14 -2.33 -0.21
C CYS A 48 -1.65 -2.72 -1.60
N GLU A 49 -2.10 -2.01 -2.65
CA GLU A 49 -1.61 -2.19 -4.01
C GLU A 49 -0.10 -1.91 -4.08
N HIS A 50 0.37 -0.81 -3.51
CA HIS A 50 1.80 -0.50 -3.48
C HIS A 50 2.60 -1.59 -2.76
N ALA A 51 2.18 -1.99 -1.57
CA ALA A 51 2.85 -3.03 -0.79
C ALA A 51 2.91 -4.38 -1.54
N TYR A 52 1.85 -4.71 -2.28
CA TYR A 52 1.81 -5.89 -3.15
C TYR A 52 2.86 -5.81 -4.26
N GLN A 53 2.92 -4.70 -5.00
CA GLN A 53 3.89 -4.51 -6.08
C GLN A 53 5.34 -4.50 -5.57
N ALA A 54 5.59 -3.82 -4.46
CA ALA A 54 6.90 -3.79 -3.81
C ALA A 54 7.36 -5.21 -3.41
N THR A 55 6.46 -5.99 -2.79
CA THR A 55 6.75 -7.37 -2.41
C THR A 55 7.07 -8.24 -3.62
N ARG A 56 6.30 -8.14 -4.71
CA ARG A 56 6.56 -8.90 -5.95
C ARG A 56 7.92 -8.57 -6.54
N ARG A 57 8.27 -7.28 -6.62
CA ARG A 57 9.58 -6.83 -7.11
C ARG A 57 10.72 -7.39 -6.25
N HIS A 58 10.58 -7.30 -4.93
CA HIS A 58 11.58 -7.79 -3.99
C HIS A 58 11.79 -9.31 -4.11
N LEU A 59 10.71 -10.09 -4.23
CA LEU A 59 10.80 -11.54 -4.49
C LEU A 59 11.45 -11.84 -5.85
N LYS A 60 11.11 -11.09 -6.90
CA LYS A 60 11.69 -11.25 -8.24
C LYS A 60 13.19 -10.99 -8.24
N VAL A 61 13.63 -9.87 -7.65
CA VAL A 61 15.05 -9.49 -7.59
C VAL A 61 15.88 -10.48 -6.77
N ARG A 62 15.30 -11.05 -5.71
CA ARG A 62 15.98 -12.02 -4.83
C ARG A 62 15.68 -13.47 -5.18
N THR A 63 15.19 -13.76 -6.38
CA THR A 63 14.80 -15.13 -6.77
C THR A 63 15.95 -16.12 -6.58
N ASP A 64 17.15 -15.79 -7.06
CA ASP A 64 18.32 -16.68 -6.96
C ASP A 64 18.75 -16.95 -5.51
N GLU A 65 18.47 -16.00 -4.60
CA GLU A 65 18.76 -16.14 -3.16
C GLU A 65 17.66 -16.95 -2.44
N LEU A 66 16.40 -16.69 -2.76
CA LEU A 66 15.24 -17.23 -2.05
C LEU A 66 14.84 -18.63 -2.54
N GLN A 67 15.01 -18.91 -3.82
CA GLN A 67 14.65 -20.20 -4.43
C GLN A 67 15.30 -21.40 -3.70
N PRO A 68 16.62 -21.46 -3.46
CA PRO A 68 17.23 -22.59 -2.76
C PRO A 68 16.78 -22.72 -1.29
N ILE A 69 16.41 -21.60 -0.65
CA ILE A 69 15.87 -21.60 0.71
C ILE A 69 14.47 -22.23 0.70
N LEU A 70 13.61 -21.78 -0.20
CA LEU A 70 12.23 -22.27 -0.32
C LEU A 70 12.18 -23.75 -0.72
N GLU A 71 13.06 -24.19 -1.61
CA GLU A 71 13.13 -25.57 -2.08
C GLU A 71 13.46 -26.57 -0.95
N ARG A 72 14.28 -26.17 0.04
CA ARG A 72 14.54 -26.99 1.25
C ARG A 72 13.27 -27.32 2.02
N HIS A 73 12.26 -26.46 1.92
CA HIS A 73 10.95 -26.61 2.56
C HIS A 73 9.86 -27.11 1.60
N GLY A 74 10.21 -27.52 0.37
CA GLY A 74 9.25 -27.98 -0.64
C GLY A 74 8.38 -26.85 -1.23
N LEU A 75 8.84 -25.61 -1.11
CA LEU A 75 8.19 -24.42 -1.67
C LEU A 75 8.90 -23.97 -2.94
N SER A 76 8.20 -23.23 -3.80
CA SER A 76 8.77 -22.63 -5.01
C SER A 76 8.15 -21.26 -5.28
N LEU A 77 8.93 -20.37 -5.92
CA LEU A 77 8.41 -19.09 -6.39
C LEU A 77 7.60 -19.28 -7.67
N ARG A 78 6.44 -18.61 -7.74
CA ARG A 78 5.62 -18.54 -8.96
C ARG A 78 6.14 -17.43 -9.86
N LEU A 79 7.20 -17.74 -10.63
CA LEU A 79 7.87 -16.77 -11.50
C LEU A 79 6.94 -16.18 -12.56
N ASP A 80 6.02 -16.99 -13.07
CA ASP A 80 4.95 -16.56 -13.97
C ASP A 80 4.15 -15.37 -13.41
N ILE A 81 3.87 -15.39 -12.10
CA ILE A 81 3.16 -14.30 -11.42
C ILE A 81 4.11 -13.16 -11.07
N LEU A 82 5.37 -13.42 -10.76
CA LEU A 82 6.32 -12.35 -10.47
C LEU A 82 6.71 -11.55 -11.72
N GLU A 83 6.63 -12.17 -12.90
CA GLU A 83 6.94 -11.55 -14.19
C GLU A 83 5.76 -10.81 -14.84
N ASP A 84 4.53 -11.10 -14.44
CA ASP A 84 3.33 -10.49 -15.01
C ASP A 84 3.13 -9.03 -14.57
N GLU A 85 3.59 -8.07 -15.38
CA GLU A 85 3.47 -6.63 -15.09
C GLU A 85 2.03 -6.11 -15.04
N THR A 86 1.04 -6.89 -15.51
CA THR A 86 -0.38 -6.47 -15.54
C THR A 86 -1.16 -6.83 -14.27
N ARG A 87 -0.54 -7.63 -13.39
CA ARG A 87 -1.16 -8.06 -12.12
C ARG A 87 -1.28 -6.92 -11.14
N THR A 88 -2.50 -6.73 -10.63
CA THR A 88 -2.84 -5.89 -9.49
C THR A 88 -3.29 -6.74 -8.30
N LEU A 89 -3.28 -6.18 -7.08
CA LEU A 89 -3.81 -6.86 -5.88
C LEU A 89 -5.32 -7.06 -5.97
N TYR A 90 -6.01 -6.12 -6.61
CA TYR A 90 -7.45 -6.13 -6.77
C TYR A 90 -7.81 -6.37 -8.25
N ASP A 91 -8.68 -7.35 -8.52
CA ASP A 91 -9.15 -7.69 -9.88
C ASP A 91 -10.08 -6.61 -10.48
N ALA A 92 -10.67 -5.76 -9.64
CA ALA A 92 -11.50 -4.65 -10.06
C ALA A 92 -10.81 -3.32 -9.73
N PRO A 93 -10.82 -2.34 -10.65
CA PRO A 93 -10.41 -0.98 -10.31
C PRO A 93 -11.28 -0.48 -9.16
N PHE A 94 -10.70 0.32 -8.28
CA PHE A 94 -11.47 1.03 -7.27
C PHE A 94 -12.64 1.73 -7.97
N PRO A 95 -13.88 1.64 -7.47
CA PRO A 95 -15.02 2.25 -8.14
C PRO A 95 -14.78 3.76 -8.25
N GLU A 96 -14.32 4.21 -9.42
CA GLU A 96 -14.25 5.61 -9.76
C GLU A 96 -15.68 6.10 -9.89
N GLN A 97 -16.16 6.79 -8.85
CA GLN A 97 -17.47 7.43 -8.87
C GLN A 97 -17.39 8.71 -9.70
N ASN A 98 -17.19 8.54 -11.01
CA ASN A 98 -17.32 9.62 -11.98
C ASN A 98 -18.80 10.00 -12.13
N GLY A 99 -19.23 11.00 -11.36
CA GLY A 99 -20.08 12.10 -11.83
C GLY A 99 -21.60 11.88 -11.93
N VAL A 100 -22.32 12.69 -11.14
CA VAL A 100 -23.66 13.27 -11.43
C VAL A 100 -24.84 12.30 -11.39
N ARG A 101 -25.38 12.04 -10.19
CA ARG A 101 -26.82 11.74 -10.08
C ARG A 101 -27.59 13.06 -10.04
N GLN A 102 -28.17 13.38 -11.19
CA GLN A 102 -29.18 14.41 -11.36
C GLN A 102 -30.29 14.23 -10.32
N ALA A 103 -30.76 15.36 -9.79
CA ALA A 103 -31.87 15.43 -8.88
C ALA A 103 -33.14 14.82 -9.49
N SER A 104 -33.68 13.78 -8.87
CA SER A 104 -35.10 13.47 -8.95
C SER A 104 -35.52 12.46 -7.89
N GLY A 105 -36.47 12.85 -7.05
CA GLY A 105 -37.46 11.93 -6.48
C GLY A 105 -37.23 11.51 -5.03
N ALA A 106 -37.96 12.19 -4.14
CA ALA A 106 -38.40 11.79 -2.80
C ALA A 106 -38.21 10.31 -2.41
N GLY A 107 -37.50 10.10 -1.31
CA GLY A 107 -37.48 8.85 -0.56
C GLY A 107 -36.54 8.98 0.64
N ASN A 108 -37.12 9.20 1.82
CA ASN A 108 -36.40 9.11 3.09
C ASN A 108 -35.73 7.73 3.19
N THR A 109 -34.41 7.71 3.13
CA THR A 109 -33.61 6.54 3.51
C THR A 109 -32.64 7.05 4.56
N SER A 110 -32.73 6.51 5.79
CA SER A 110 -31.67 6.64 6.78
C SER A 110 -30.36 6.41 6.05
N ALA A 111 -29.49 7.42 6.02
CA ALA A 111 -28.22 7.32 5.30
C ALA A 111 -27.58 5.97 5.65
N SER A 112 -27.37 5.13 4.64
CA SER A 112 -26.75 3.84 4.88
C SER A 112 -25.38 4.12 5.48
N MET A 113 -24.94 3.34 6.46
CA MET A 113 -23.59 3.45 7.01
C MET A 113 -22.55 3.49 5.89
N THR A 114 -22.80 2.77 4.80
CA THR A 114 -21.97 2.76 3.59
C THR A 114 -21.93 4.13 2.87
N ASP A 115 -23.05 4.85 2.80
CA ASP A 115 -23.12 6.16 2.14
C ASP A 115 -22.34 7.21 2.94
N VAL A 116 -22.51 7.20 4.27
CA VAL A 116 -21.77 8.10 5.17
C VAL A 116 -20.27 7.80 5.10
N LEU A 117 -19.90 6.51 5.13
CA LEU A 117 -18.49 6.11 4.99
C LEU A 117 -17.90 6.57 3.65
N ASN A 118 -18.68 6.50 2.58
CA ASN A 118 -18.25 6.93 1.25
C ASN A 118 -18.12 8.46 1.16
N GLU A 119 -19.07 9.23 1.72
CA GLU A 119 -19.00 10.69 1.77
C GLU A 119 -17.82 11.18 2.63
N THR A 120 -17.54 10.47 3.73
CA THR A 120 -16.34 10.75 4.53
C THR A 120 -15.06 10.44 3.75
N ASP A 121 -15.02 9.37 2.96
CA ASP A 121 -13.86 9.03 2.12
C ASP A 121 -13.59 10.11 1.07
N GLU A 122 -14.64 10.58 0.39
CA GLU A 122 -14.52 11.69 -0.57
C GLU A 122 -14.01 12.97 0.08
N THR A 123 -14.55 13.32 1.24
CA THR A 123 -14.16 14.55 1.95
C THR A 123 -12.70 14.49 2.38
N LEU A 124 -12.24 13.33 2.84
CA LEU A 124 -10.85 13.11 3.22
C LEU A 124 -9.91 13.16 2.01
N GLY A 125 -10.29 12.57 0.87
CA GLY A 125 -9.51 12.67 -0.36
C GLY A 125 -9.37 14.12 -0.86
N ARG A 126 -10.43 14.93 -0.74
CA ARG A 126 -10.36 16.37 -1.09
C ARG A 126 -9.42 17.15 -0.17
N LEU A 127 -9.36 16.79 1.12
CA LEU A 127 -8.41 17.38 2.06
C LEU A 127 -6.96 17.01 1.70
N ASP A 128 -6.72 15.76 1.30
CA ASP A 128 -5.39 15.28 0.92
C ASP A 128 -4.85 16.08 -0.28
N THR A 129 -5.67 16.26 -1.32
CA THR A 129 -5.31 17.09 -2.49
C THR A 129 -5.08 18.57 -2.15
N LEU A 130 -5.69 19.08 -1.06
CA LEU A 130 -5.43 20.43 -0.56
C LEU A 130 -4.09 20.49 0.19
N LEU A 131 -3.76 19.47 0.98
CA LEU A 131 -2.49 19.36 1.70
C LEU A 131 -1.31 19.23 0.73
N ASP A 132 -1.43 18.38 -0.30
CA ASP A 132 -0.40 18.23 -1.34
C ASP A 132 -0.11 19.55 -2.07
N ARG A 133 -1.16 20.32 -2.37
CA ARG A 133 -1.01 21.65 -2.98
C ARG A 133 -0.32 22.65 -2.07
N LEU A 134 -0.59 22.60 -0.77
CA LEU A 134 0.09 23.46 0.20
C LEU A 134 1.55 23.05 0.38
N HIS A 135 1.85 21.75 0.36
CA HIS A 135 3.24 21.26 0.46
C HIS A 135 4.06 21.68 -0.78
N THR A 136 3.48 21.52 -1.98
CA THR A 136 4.12 21.96 -3.23
C THR A 136 4.28 23.49 -3.36
N GLN A 137 3.50 24.29 -2.64
CA GLN A 137 3.68 25.75 -2.57
C GLN A 137 4.78 26.20 -1.60
N VAL A 138 5.16 25.38 -0.62
CA VAL A 138 6.21 25.71 0.36
C VAL A 138 7.61 25.42 -0.20
N ASP A 139 7.73 24.52 -1.18
CA ASP A 139 8.99 24.12 -1.81
C ASP A 139 9.42 24.98 -3.02
N ASP A 140 8.80 26.14 -3.29
CA ASP A 140 9.20 27.05 -4.37
C ASP A 140 10.07 28.22 -3.86
N PRO A 141 11.43 28.14 -3.91
CA PRO A 141 12.32 29.17 -3.38
C PRO A 141 12.54 30.31 -4.39
N ALA A 142 11.46 30.84 -4.95
CA ALA A 142 11.55 31.88 -5.98
C ALA A 142 10.53 32.99 -5.77
N GLN A 143 10.58 33.67 -4.62
CA GLN A 143 10.11 35.06 -4.51
C GLN A 143 10.62 35.73 -3.22
N HIS A 144 11.89 36.17 -3.24
CA HIS A 144 12.31 37.40 -2.57
C HIS A 144 13.10 38.23 -3.59
N SER A 145 12.49 39.33 -4.04
CA SER A 145 13.16 40.49 -4.62
C SER A 145 12.73 41.71 -3.82
#